data_AF-A0A392U3G4-F1
#
_entry.id   AF-A0A392U3G4-F1
#
_cell.length_a   1.000
_cell.length_b   1.000
_cell.length_c   1.000
_cell.angle_alpha   90.00
_cell.angle_beta   90.00
_cell.angle_gamma   90.00
#
_symmetry.space_group_name_H-M   'P 1'
#
loop_
_entity.id
_entity.type
_entity.pdbx_description
1 polymer ?
#
loop_
_entity_poly.entity_id
_entity_poly.type
_entity_poly.pdbx_seq_one_letter_code
_entity_poly.pdbx_strand_id
1 'polypeptide(L)' 'MRLRVRVLQKPSGLLQPLFIPEWKWDSIAMDFMSGFPRTAKGNDMIWVVVDRLTKSAHFIAIKTGMLIPKL' A
#
# COMPACT_ATOMS: atom_id res chain seq x y z
N MET A 1 32.45 -5.17 28.97
CA MET A 1 31.42 -6.22 29.13
C MET A 1 30.31 -5.95 28.12
N ARG A 2 30.14 -6.78 27.08
CA ARG A 2 29.15 -6.55 26.01
C ARG A 2 27.96 -7.49 26.25
N LEU A 3 26.84 -6.94 26.71
CA LEU A 3 25.59 -7.69 26.87
C LEU A 3 25.08 -8.08 25.48
N ARG A 4 25.13 -9.36 25.12
CA ARG A 4 24.38 -9.89 23.97
C ARG A 4 22.95 -10.13 24.41
N VAL A 5 22.04 -9.25 23.97
CA VAL A 5 20.61 -9.56 24.00
C VAL A 5 20.38 -10.67 22.97
N ARG A 6 20.11 -11.90 23.42
CA ARG A 6 19.62 -12.96 22.54
C ARG A 6 18.13 -12.70 22.31
N VAL A 7 17.81 -12.03 21.20
CA VAL A 7 16.44 -12.03 20.70
C VAL A 7 16.18 -13.42 20.13
N LEU A 8 15.38 -14.23 20.82
CA LEU A 8 14.84 -15.48 20.27
C LEU A 8 13.78 -15.10 19.23
N GLN A 9 14.23 -14.72 18.02
CA GLN A 9 13.31 -14.54 16.91
C GLN A 9 12.88 -15.91 16.39
N LYS A 10 11.58 -16.14 16.36
CA LYS A 10 11.00 -17.28 15.64
C LYS A 10 11.46 -17.17 14.17
N PRO A 11 11.96 -18.25 13.55
CA PRO A 11 12.32 -18.21 12.14
C PRO A 11 11.11 -17.71 11.36
N SER A 12 11.32 -16.72 10.50
CA SER A 12 10.30 -16.27 9.55
C SER A 12 9.86 -17.50 8.77
N GLY A 13 8.60 -17.88 8.88
CA GLY A 13 8.04 -19.00 8.12
C GLY A 13 8.09 -18.73 6.62
N LEU A 14 7.74 -19.73 5.82
CA LEU A 14 7.55 -19.53 4.37
C LEU A 14 6.40 -18.56 4.14
N LEU A 15 6.61 -17.57 3.26
CA LEU A 15 5.54 -16.71 2.79
C LEU A 15 4.54 -17.53 1.96
N GLN A 16 3.25 -17.36 2.23
CA GLN A 16 2.21 -17.96 1.39
C GLN A 16 2.02 -17.09 0.14
N PRO A 17 2.09 -17.67 -1.07
CA PRO A 17 1.76 -16.95 -2.29
C PRO A 17 0.29 -16.49 -2.24
N LEU A 18 0.04 -15.29 -2.74
CA LEU A 18 -1.32 -14.82 -2.98
C LEU A 18 -1.90 -15.51 -4.21
N PHE A 19 -3.22 -15.71 -4.23
CA PHE A 19 -3.91 -16.23 -5.40
C PHE A 19 -3.69 -15.32 -6.63
N ILE A 20 -3.68 -15.95 -7.81
CA ILE A 20 -3.57 -15.27 -9.10
C ILE A 20 -5.00 -14.95 -9.59
N PRO A 21 -5.37 -13.67 -9.77
CA PRO A 21 -6.67 -13.28 -10.32
C PRO A 21 -6.90 -13.83 -11.73
N GLU A 22 -8.15 -14.16 -12.07
CA GLU A 22 -8.54 -14.69 -13.38
C GLU A 22 -8.90 -13.59 -14.37
N TRP A 23 -9.40 -12.46 -13.86
CA TRP A 23 -9.85 -11.32 -14.66
C TRP A 23 -9.31 -9.98 -14.15
N LYS A 24 -9.38 -8.97 -15.02
CA LYS A 24 -9.00 -7.60 -14.67
C LYS A 24 -9.86 -7.13 -13.50
N TRP A 25 -9.23 -6.49 -12.51
CA TRP A 25 -9.88 -5.95 -11.31
C TRP A 25 -10.39 -6.97 -10.28
N ASP A 26 -10.19 -8.28 -10.49
CA ASP A 26 -10.54 -9.31 -9.50
C ASP A 26 -9.70 -9.21 -8.23
N SER A 27 -8.49 -8.68 -8.34
CA SER A 27 -7.62 -8.47 -7.19
C SER A 27 -6.85 -7.16 -7.33
N ILE A 28 -7.19 -6.21 -6.48
CA ILE A 28 -6.56 -4.90 -6.41
C ILE A 28 -5.67 -4.81 -5.17
N ALA A 29 -4.49 -4.21 -5.32
CA ALA A 29 -3.71 -3.70 -4.21
C ALA A 29 -3.92 -2.19 -4.12
N MET A 30 -4.14 -1.69 -2.90
CA MET A 30 -4.33 -0.27 -2.64
C MET A 30 -3.29 0.20 -1.64
N ASP A 31 -2.72 1.38 -1.89
CA ASP A 31 -1.78 2.02 -0.98
C ASP A 31 -1.93 3.53 -1.01
N PHE A 32 -1.46 4.19 0.05
CA PHE A 32 -1.56 5.62 0.23
C PHE A 32 -0.22 6.19 0.67
N MET A 33 0.30 7.14 -0.11
CA MET A 33 1.52 7.87 0.25
C MET A 33 1.16 9.31 0.57
N SER A 34 1.50 9.77 1.77
CA SER A 34 1.24 11.13 2.26
C SER A 34 2.55 11.83 2.61
N GLY A 35 2.48 13.12 2.97
CA GLY A 35 3.66 13.92 3.31
C GLY A 35 4.31 14.63 2.12
N PHE A 36 3.58 14.75 1.01
CA PHE A 36 4.03 15.55 -0.14
C PHE A 36 3.83 17.05 0.12
N PRO A 37 4.65 17.92 -0.50
CA PRO A 37 4.34 19.34 -0.59
C PRO A 37 2.94 19.55 -1.20
N ARG A 38 2.16 20.42 -0.57
CA ARG A 38 0.78 20.65 -0.97
C ARG A 38 0.75 21.37 -2.33
N THR A 39 0.05 20.79 -3.30
CA THR A 39 -0.19 21.41 -4.61
C THR A 39 -1.09 22.64 -4.48
N ALA A 40 -1.14 23.49 -5.52
CA ALA A 40 -2.05 24.65 -5.56
C ALA A 40 -3.54 24.26 -5.39
N LYS A 41 -3.92 23.06 -5.81
CA LYS A 41 -5.29 22.52 -5.63
C LYS A 41 -5.53 21.97 -4.22
N GLY A 42 -4.49 21.89 -3.40
CA GLY A 42 -4.55 21.44 -2.02
C GLY A 42 -4.27 19.96 -1.80
N ASN A 43 -3.90 19.21 -2.84
CA ASN A 43 -3.55 17.78 -2.74
C ASN A 43 -2.14 17.62 -2.17
N ASP A 44 -1.98 16.67 -1.26
CA ASP A 44 -0.75 16.40 -0.49
C ASP A 44 -0.52 14.88 -0.29
N MET A 45 -1.30 14.06 -0.99
CA MET A 45 -1.31 12.61 -0.87
C MET A 45 -1.61 11.96 -2.23
N ILE A 46 -1.05 10.78 -2.45
CA ILE A 46 -1.27 9.94 -3.63
C ILE A 46 -1.95 8.66 -3.18
N TRP A 47 -3.11 8.37 -3.76
CA TRP A 47 -3.75 7.06 -3.68
C TRP A 47 -3.32 6.23 -4.89
N VAL A 48 -2.74 5.08 -4.61
CA VAL A 48 -2.28 4.13 -5.62
C VAL A 48 -3.25 2.94 -5.64
N VAL A 49 -3.80 2.64 -6.81
CA VAL A 49 -4.60 1.45 -7.06
C VAL A 49 -3.92 0.61 -8.13
N VAL A 50 -3.55 -0.61 -7.79
CA VAL A 50 -2.83 -1.53 -8.68
C VAL A 50 -3.70 -2.74 -8.96
N ASP A 51 -3.98 -2.99 -10.24
CA ASP A 51 -4.55 -4.26 -10.66
C ASP A 51 -3.47 -5.35 -10.63
N ARG A 52 -3.63 -6.36 -9.76
CA ARG A 52 -2.59 -7.37 -9.54
C ARG A 52 -2.40 -8.28 -10.74
N LEU A 53 -3.40 -8.42 -11.63
CA LEU A 53 -3.31 -9.20 -12.86
C LEU A 53 -2.46 -8.47 -13.91
N THR A 54 -2.91 -7.29 -14.36
CA THR A 54 -2.26 -6.55 -15.45
C THR A 54 -1.02 -5.76 -15.02
N LYS A 55 -0.80 -5.61 -13.71
CA LYS A 55 0.22 -4.71 -13.12
C LYS A 55 0.02 -3.23 -13.46
N SER A 56 -1.16 -2.85 -13.94
CA SER A 56 -1.49 -1.44 -14.23
C SER A 56 -1.71 -0.68 -12.91
N ALA A 57 -1.08 0.48 -12.78
CA ALA A 57 -1.20 1.34 -11.60
C ALA A 57 -1.93 2.65 -11.94
N HIS A 58 -2.88 3.02 -11.08
CA HIS A 58 -3.62 4.27 -11.17
C HIS A 58 -3.21 5.16 -9.99
N PHE A 59 -2.74 6.37 -10.30
CA PHE A 59 -2.31 7.35 -9.30
C PHE A 59 -3.32 8.47 -9.22
N ILE A 60 -3.92 8.65 -8.04
CA ILE A 60 -4.95 9.65 -7.80
C ILE A 60 -4.44 10.63 -6.75
N ALA A 61 -4.28 11.89 -7.13
CA ALA A 61 -3.89 12.94 -6.20
C ALA A 61 -5.09 13.34 -5.33
N ILE A 62 -4.96 13.19 -4.02
CA ILE A 62 -6.01 13.45 -3.03
C ILE A 62 -5.52 14.42 -1.95
N LYS A 63 -6.47 14.95 -1.18
CA LYS A 63 -6.21 15.81 -0.02
C LYS A 63 -6.31 14.99 1.24
N THR A 64 -5.36 15.17 2.15
CA THR A 64 -5.42 14.62 3.50
C THR A 64 -6.70 15.08 4.19
N GLY A 65 -7.44 14.15 4.79
CA GLY A 65 -8.74 14.42 5.40
C GLY A 65 -9.93 14.39 4.44
N MET A 66 -9.74 14.05 3.17
CA MET A 66 -10.84 13.64 2.30
C MET A 66 -11.43 12.34 2.88
N LEU A 67 -12.60 12.45 3.52
CA LEU A 67 -13.38 11.28 3.90
C LEU A 67 -13.77 10.58 2.60
N ILE A 68 -13.23 9.39 2.35
CA ILE A 68 -13.82 8.49 1.36
C ILE A 68 -15.17 8.10 1.99
N PRO A 69 -16.31 8.51 1.41
CA PRO A 69 -17.61 8.06 1.90
C PRO A 69 -17.55 6.55 1.96
N LYS A 70 -17.93 5.97 3.10
CA LYS A 70 -17.91 4.52 3.30
C LYS A 70 -18.67 3.88 2.13
N LEU A 71 -17.95 3.15 1.28
CA LEU A 71 -18.49 2.35 0.19
C LEU A 71 -19.20 1.13 0.76
#